data_AF-R8Y0Z6-F1
#
_entry.id   AF-R8Y0Z6-F1
#
_cell.length_a   1.000
_cell.length_b   1.000
_cell.length_c   1.000
_cell.angle_alpha   90.00
_cell.angle_beta   90.00
_cell.angle_gamma   90.00
#
_symmetry.space_group_name_H-M   'P 1'
#
loop_
_entity.id
_entity.type
_entity.pdbx_description
1 polymer ?
#
loop_
_entity_poly.entity_id
_entity_poly.type
_entity_poly.pdbx_seq_one_letter_code
_entity_poly.pdbx_strand_id
1 'polypeptide(L)'
;MKQEQDFDSLRLHIVSNILELQKRDAACGAINTAFMNIGFESSNTFKALISKIAKTQLGDVAKTLNEAKKVTDELLYKNVAFNNKRVFFYGLSNDVLNRLFKALTEKNEYFDYNSENKTFNYEMIDHDRVETSLIIDKDEDFKIIYLRSGRNRTETRHPKNKEHLFADDEYGEVIDVIIKVQYVMNAFDFFAFDFKNNHLIIGLDLDDVFPTAETNKAQGNYIRDLTKLGHLQSTKAETLRNCVARLEHEKEGRVLNHSFMTADRGFNHAGNSITSNQDIRNDDFHKDGISGKDADFYGIKKLFPLNNDEKAILTVRMTYKEYKKANARINSAVIDSVTSYEGLKFSIRKILQHNHN
;
A
#
# COMPACT_ATOMS: atom_id res chain seq x y z
N MET A 1 9.30 18.92 36.52
CA MET A 1 9.54 19.79 35.34
C MET A 1 10.31 19.13 34.21
N LYS A 2 11.64 18.92 34.25
CA LYS A 2 12.39 18.39 33.08
C LYS A 2 12.05 16.94 32.70
N GLN A 3 11.82 16.05 33.69
CA GLN A 3 11.37 14.66 33.46
C GLN A 3 9.89 14.55 33.06
N GLU A 4 9.01 15.43 33.56
CA GLU A 4 7.60 15.45 33.15
C GLU A 4 7.44 15.96 31.71
N GLN A 5 8.19 17.00 31.31
CA GLN A 5 8.24 17.46 29.92
C GLN A 5 8.74 16.37 28.96
N ASP A 6 9.64 15.50 29.41
CA ASP A 6 10.16 14.39 28.61
C ASP A 6 9.07 13.32 28.37
N PHE A 7 8.33 12.93 29.42
CA PHE A 7 7.23 11.95 29.28
C PHE A 7 6.05 12.47 28.49
N ASP A 8 5.72 13.77 28.57
CA ASP A 8 4.62 14.33 27.78
C ASP A 8 4.97 14.36 26.29
N SER A 9 6.23 14.69 25.94
CA SER A 9 6.70 14.58 24.55
C SER A 9 6.61 13.13 24.03
N LEU A 10 6.96 12.16 24.88
CA LEU A 10 6.93 10.75 24.55
C LEU A 10 5.50 10.25 24.33
N ARG A 11 4.57 10.65 25.19
CA ARG A 11 3.13 10.36 25.02
C ARG A 11 2.58 10.96 23.74
N LEU A 12 2.89 12.23 23.45
CA LEU A 12 2.44 12.90 22.23
C LEU A 12 2.96 12.20 20.97
N HIS A 13 4.23 11.77 20.98
CA HIS A 13 4.82 10.99 19.89
C HIS A 13 4.09 9.66 19.66
N ILE A 14 3.88 8.88 20.73
CA ILE A 14 3.15 7.61 20.66
C ILE A 14 1.73 7.82 20.14
N VAL A 15 1.01 8.81 20.67
CA VAL A 15 -0.36 9.13 20.25
C VAL A 15 -0.40 9.56 18.78
N SER A 16 0.55 10.38 18.34
CA SER A 16 0.68 10.79 16.93
C SER A 16 0.84 9.58 16.01
N ASN A 17 1.73 8.65 16.36
CA ASN A 17 1.92 7.41 15.59
C ASN A 17 0.66 6.55 15.56
N ILE A 18 -0.07 6.42 16.68
CA ILE A 18 -1.33 5.67 16.73
C ILE A 18 -2.39 6.30 15.81
N LEU A 19 -2.50 7.63 15.83
CA LEU A 19 -3.42 8.36 14.96
C LEU A 19 -3.04 8.20 13.49
N GLU A 20 -1.75 8.22 13.17
CA GLU A 20 -1.28 7.99 11.80
C GLU A 20 -1.57 6.56 11.34
N LEU A 21 -1.32 5.55 12.17
CA LEU A 21 -1.72 4.15 11.91
C LEU A 21 -3.23 4.05 11.65
N GLN A 22 -4.05 4.73 12.45
CA GLN A 22 -5.50 4.75 12.26
C GLN A 22 -5.89 5.39 10.92
N LYS A 23 -5.28 6.53 10.54
CA LYS A 23 -5.57 7.19 9.25
C LYS A 23 -5.18 6.32 8.06
N ARG A 24 -4.18 5.46 8.22
CA ARG A 24 -3.70 4.50 7.21
C ARG A 24 -4.51 3.20 7.21
N ASP A 25 -5.67 3.19 7.89
CA ASP A 25 -6.59 2.06 8.04
C ASP A 25 -5.90 0.78 8.57
N ALA A 26 -4.86 0.94 9.40
CA ALA A 26 -4.19 -0.19 10.05
C ALA A 26 -5.15 -0.93 11.01
N ALA A 27 -5.00 -2.25 11.13
CA ALA A 27 -5.83 -3.03 12.03
C ALA A 27 -5.51 -2.78 13.51
N CYS A 28 -6.50 -2.33 14.29
CA CYS A 28 -6.34 -2.10 15.73
C CYS A 28 -5.90 -3.35 16.50
N GLY A 29 -6.25 -4.56 16.02
CA GLY A 29 -5.86 -5.81 16.64
C GLY A 29 -4.34 -6.04 16.68
N ALA A 30 -3.62 -5.61 15.63
CA ALA A 30 -2.17 -5.79 15.54
C ALA A 30 -1.44 -4.94 16.59
N ILE A 31 -1.79 -3.65 16.68
CA ILE A 31 -1.24 -2.76 17.70
C ILE A 31 -1.64 -3.19 19.11
N ASN A 32 -2.90 -3.62 19.31
CA ASN A 32 -3.36 -4.10 20.61
C ASN A 32 -2.53 -5.30 21.10
N THR A 33 -2.28 -6.28 20.22
CA THR A 33 -1.47 -7.45 20.55
C THR A 33 -0.05 -7.05 20.96
N ALA A 34 0.57 -6.13 20.22
CA ALA A 34 1.91 -5.63 20.55
C ALA A 34 1.94 -4.86 21.88
N PHE A 35 0.90 -4.08 22.18
CA PHE A 35 0.76 -3.34 23.45
C PHE A 35 0.54 -4.28 24.63
N MET A 36 -0.23 -5.35 24.46
CA MET A 36 -0.42 -6.36 25.50
C MET A 36 0.90 -7.06 25.87
N ASN A 37 1.76 -7.32 24.88
CA ASN A 37 3.08 -7.94 25.11
C ASN A 37 4.03 -7.08 25.96
N ILE A 38 3.79 -5.78 26.06
CA ILE A 38 4.55 -4.84 26.90
C ILE A 38 3.77 -4.41 28.16
N GLY A 39 2.69 -5.13 28.50
CA GLY A 39 1.99 -4.98 29.77
C GLY A 39 0.75 -4.07 29.77
N PHE A 40 0.28 -3.57 28.62
CA PHE A 40 -1.01 -2.89 28.57
C PHE A 40 -2.17 -3.88 28.61
N GLU A 41 -3.27 -3.48 29.26
CA GLU A 41 -4.53 -4.22 29.15
C GLU A 41 -5.08 -4.19 27.73
N SER A 42 -5.79 -5.25 27.35
CA SER A 42 -6.44 -5.37 26.03
C SER A 42 -7.39 -4.20 25.73
N SER A 43 -7.39 -3.77 24.48
CA SER A 43 -8.17 -2.67 23.94
C SER A 43 -8.74 -3.04 22.57
N ASN A 44 -9.99 -2.68 22.31
CA ASN A 44 -10.67 -2.96 21.04
C ASN A 44 -10.73 -1.75 20.09
N THR A 45 -10.25 -0.57 20.51
CA THR A 45 -10.29 0.65 19.70
C THR A 45 -9.02 1.49 19.86
N PHE A 46 -8.65 2.22 18.81
CA PHE A 46 -7.57 3.20 18.84
C PHE A 46 -7.78 4.28 19.92
N LYS A 47 -9.03 4.76 20.08
CA LYS A 47 -9.39 5.73 21.12
C LYS A 47 -9.08 5.21 22.53
N ALA A 48 -9.35 3.93 22.80
CA ALA A 48 -9.03 3.32 24.09
C ALA A 48 -7.51 3.21 24.31
N LEU A 49 -6.74 2.82 23.29
CA LEU A 49 -5.27 2.76 23.35
C LEU A 49 -4.66 4.13 23.66
N ILE A 50 -5.12 5.18 22.96
CA ILE A 50 -4.67 6.57 23.19
C ILE A 50 -4.97 7.00 24.64
N SER A 51 -6.18 6.72 25.12
CA SER A 51 -6.58 7.03 26.50
C SER A 51 -5.69 6.32 27.53
N LYS A 52 -5.30 5.06 27.28
CA LYS A 52 -4.39 4.31 28.16
C LYS A 52 -2.98 4.90 28.19
N ILE A 53 -2.43 5.28 27.03
CA ILE A 53 -1.13 5.98 26.96
C ILE A 53 -1.17 7.28 27.76
N ALA A 54 -2.22 8.09 27.58
CA ALA A 54 -2.37 9.36 28.30
C ALA A 54 -2.45 9.17 29.82
N LYS A 55 -3.08 8.08 30.29
CA LYS A 55 -3.28 7.77 31.72
C LYS A 55 -2.20 6.89 32.34
N THR A 56 -1.13 6.56 31.62
CA THR A 56 -0.05 5.71 32.14
C THR A 56 0.71 6.46 33.24
N GLN A 57 0.46 6.05 34.50
CA GLN A 57 1.00 6.67 35.71
C GLN A 57 1.50 5.67 36.77
N LEU A 58 1.26 4.37 36.60
CA LEU A 58 1.62 3.32 37.55
C LEU A 58 2.80 2.49 37.03
N GLY A 59 3.67 2.02 37.93
CA GLY A 59 4.86 1.22 37.59
C GLY A 59 6.02 2.04 37.03
N ASP A 60 6.92 1.39 36.28
CA ASP A 60 8.02 2.07 35.58
C ASP A 60 7.50 2.75 34.29
N VAL A 61 6.96 3.95 34.47
CA VAL A 61 6.36 4.75 33.40
C VAL A 61 7.36 5.01 32.26
N ALA A 62 8.63 5.25 32.58
CA ALA A 62 9.66 5.53 31.59
C ALA A 62 9.91 4.32 30.69
N LYS A 63 10.08 3.14 31.29
CA LYS A 63 10.27 1.89 30.54
C LYS A 63 9.06 1.59 29.66
N THR A 64 7.85 1.61 30.22
CA THR A 64 6.61 1.30 29.50
C THR A 64 6.39 2.24 28.32
N LEU A 65 6.60 3.55 28.49
CA LEU A 65 6.43 4.50 27.40
C LEU A 65 7.52 4.36 26.33
N ASN A 66 8.77 4.04 26.69
CA ASN A 66 9.82 3.77 25.70
C ASN A 66 9.56 2.49 24.90
N GLU A 67 9.05 1.44 25.55
CA GLU A 67 8.62 0.21 24.87
C GLU A 67 7.44 0.48 23.94
N ALA A 68 6.45 1.26 24.37
CA ALA A 68 5.32 1.67 23.53
C ALA A 68 5.77 2.53 22.33
N LYS A 69 6.73 3.45 22.53
CA LYS A 69 7.35 4.20 21.43
C LYS A 69 7.97 3.25 20.41
N LYS A 70 8.81 2.32 20.86
CA LYS A 70 9.45 1.33 19.97
C LYS A 70 8.42 0.54 19.16
N VAL A 71 7.37 0.05 19.81
CA VAL A 71 6.28 -0.68 19.15
C VAL A 71 5.57 0.17 18.10
N THR A 72 5.19 1.40 18.44
CA THR A 72 4.47 2.27 17.51
C THR A 72 5.34 2.74 16.35
N ASP A 73 6.61 3.06 16.59
CA ASP A 73 7.58 3.42 15.54
C ASP A 73 7.77 2.27 14.56
N GLU A 74 7.95 1.05 15.08
CA GLU A 74 8.14 -0.15 14.24
C GLU A 74 6.89 -0.47 13.43
N LEU A 75 5.71 -0.45 14.05
CA LEU A 75 4.45 -0.70 13.35
C LEU A 75 4.16 0.36 12.29
N LEU A 76 4.36 1.63 12.60
CA LEU A 76 4.16 2.72 11.65
C LEU A 76 5.14 2.61 10.49
N TYR A 77 6.43 2.38 10.77
CA TYR A 77 7.44 2.14 9.74
C TYR A 77 7.03 1.02 8.78
N LYS A 78 6.58 -0.13 9.31
CA LYS A 78 6.15 -1.28 8.48
C LYS A 78 4.96 -0.93 7.58
N ASN A 79 3.95 -0.26 8.14
CA ASN A 79 2.76 0.17 7.39
C ASN A 79 3.06 1.26 6.36
N VAL A 80 4.08 2.08 6.61
CA VAL A 80 4.51 3.16 5.70
C VAL A 80 5.42 2.63 4.60
N ALA A 81 6.37 1.75 4.93
CA ALA A 81 7.37 1.30 3.99
C ALA A 81 6.86 0.24 3.02
N PHE A 82 6.03 -0.70 3.48
CA PHE A 82 5.82 -1.97 2.75
C PHE A 82 4.36 -2.32 2.47
N ASN A 83 3.46 -1.91 3.35
CA ASN A 83 2.06 -2.32 3.27
C ASN A 83 1.26 -1.49 2.24
N ASN A 84 0.25 -2.12 1.63
CA ASN A 84 -0.71 -1.48 0.72
C ASN A 84 -0.05 -0.60 -0.36
N LYS A 85 0.78 -1.22 -1.21
CA LYS A 85 1.54 -0.55 -2.26
C LYS A 85 1.03 -0.95 -3.64
N ARG A 86 0.61 0.01 -4.44
CA ARG A 86 0.33 -0.23 -5.85
C ARG A 86 1.57 0.01 -6.69
N VAL A 87 2.06 -1.03 -7.33
CA VAL A 87 3.33 -1.03 -8.05
C VAL A 87 3.15 -1.09 -9.55
N PHE A 88 4.00 -0.35 -10.27
CA PHE A 88 4.09 -0.26 -11.71
C PHE A 88 5.52 -0.59 -12.14
N PHE A 89 5.68 -1.35 -13.23
CA PHE A 89 6.97 -1.90 -13.66
C PHE A 89 7.41 -1.30 -14.99
N TYR A 90 8.69 -0.94 -15.09
CA TYR A 90 9.29 -0.33 -16.27
C TYR A 90 10.65 -0.97 -16.54
N GLY A 91 10.76 -1.73 -17.65
CA GLY A 91 12.03 -2.28 -18.10
C GLY A 91 13.01 -1.18 -18.51
N LEU A 92 14.17 -1.12 -17.85
CA LEU A 92 15.23 -0.14 -18.08
C LEU A 92 16.59 -0.81 -17.93
N SER A 93 17.56 -0.50 -18.79
CA SER A 93 18.91 -1.06 -18.66
C SER A 93 19.59 -0.61 -17.35
N ASN A 94 20.49 -1.45 -16.84
CA ASN A 94 21.27 -1.12 -15.63
C ASN A 94 22.00 0.23 -15.71
N ASP A 95 22.50 0.64 -16.87
CA ASP A 95 23.13 1.97 -17.05
C ASP A 95 22.14 3.11 -16.77
N VAL A 96 20.89 2.96 -17.22
CA VAL A 96 19.83 3.93 -16.97
C VAL A 96 19.40 3.91 -15.51
N LEU A 97 19.25 2.74 -14.91
CA LEU A 97 18.90 2.59 -13.50
C LEU A 97 19.95 3.25 -12.59
N ASN A 98 21.24 3.01 -12.87
CA ASN A 98 22.35 3.63 -12.13
C ASN A 98 22.33 5.15 -12.25
N ARG A 99 22.12 5.68 -13.47
CA ARG A 99 22.03 7.13 -13.69
C ARG A 99 20.87 7.76 -12.92
N LEU A 100 19.69 7.16 -12.97
CA LEU A 100 18.51 7.64 -12.25
C LEU A 100 18.72 7.60 -10.74
N PHE A 101 19.21 6.47 -10.21
CA PHE A 101 19.46 6.32 -8.78
C PHE A 101 20.43 7.39 -8.27
N LYS A 102 21.53 7.63 -9.00
CA LYS A 102 22.48 8.69 -8.66
C LYS A 102 21.82 10.08 -8.69
N ALA A 103 21.09 10.41 -9.76
CA ALA A 103 20.45 11.72 -9.89
C ALA A 103 19.40 12.00 -8.80
N LEU A 104 18.68 10.96 -8.33
CA LEU A 104 17.69 11.07 -7.27
C LEU A 104 18.30 11.13 -5.86
N THR A 105 19.56 10.73 -5.69
CA THR A 105 20.30 10.83 -4.43
C THR A 105 21.12 12.12 -4.32
N GLU A 106 20.92 13.03 -5.26
CA GLU A 106 21.53 14.36 -5.33
C GLU A 106 20.43 15.44 -5.47
N LYS A 107 20.79 16.71 -5.24
CA LYS A 107 19.88 17.84 -5.50
C LYS A 107 19.50 17.87 -6.98
N ASN A 108 18.21 17.94 -7.26
CA ASN A 108 17.67 18.04 -8.62
C ASN A 108 16.44 18.95 -8.64
N GLU A 109 15.97 19.29 -9.84
CA GLU A 109 14.86 20.25 -10.04
C GLU A 109 13.45 19.65 -9.87
N TYR A 110 13.34 18.33 -9.74
CA TYR A 110 12.06 17.61 -9.73
C TYR A 110 11.64 17.12 -8.34
N PHE A 111 12.62 16.81 -7.49
CA PHE A 111 12.42 16.27 -6.16
C PHE A 111 13.23 17.07 -5.16
N ASP A 112 12.57 17.57 -4.12
CA ASP A 112 13.22 18.26 -3.02
C ASP A 112 14.13 17.29 -2.28
N TYR A 113 15.43 17.48 -2.42
CA TYR A 113 16.41 16.62 -1.79
C TYR A 113 16.50 16.92 -0.29
N ASN A 114 16.17 15.93 0.53
CA ASN A 114 16.44 15.94 1.96
C ASN A 114 17.73 15.16 2.21
N SER A 115 18.73 15.77 2.84
CA SER A 115 20.01 15.10 3.13
C SER A 115 19.95 14.17 4.36
N GLU A 116 18.88 14.20 5.14
CA GLU A 116 18.72 13.47 6.40
C GLU A 116 17.91 12.15 6.25
N ASN A 117 18.01 11.50 5.09
CA ASN A 117 17.23 10.32 4.64
C ASN A 117 17.41 9.01 5.43
N LYS A 118 17.45 9.07 6.77
CA LYS A 118 17.62 7.91 7.66
C LYS A 118 16.30 7.40 8.25
N THR A 119 15.27 8.25 8.31
CA THR A 119 13.94 7.93 8.85
C THR A 119 12.86 8.66 8.06
N PHE A 120 11.63 8.15 8.10
CA PHE A 120 10.49 8.89 7.56
C PHE A 120 10.19 10.12 8.43
N ASN A 121 10.00 11.27 7.79
CA ASN A 121 9.39 12.42 8.45
C ASN A 121 7.87 12.36 8.26
N TYR A 122 7.13 12.18 9.36
CA TYR A 122 5.67 12.07 9.35
C TYR A 122 4.94 13.42 9.44
N GLU A 123 5.67 14.53 9.59
CA GLU A 123 5.09 15.87 9.52
C GLU A 123 4.44 16.12 8.16
N MET A 124 3.33 16.84 8.15
CA MET A 124 2.60 17.14 6.91
C MET A 124 3.47 17.96 5.96
N ILE A 125 3.65 17.45 4.75
CA ILE A 125 4.33 18.19 3.67
C ILE A 125 3.34 19.13 2.96
N ASP A 126 3.87 20.19 2.37
CA ASP A 126 3.14 21.01 1.42
C ASP A 126 2.67 20.17 0.22
N HIS A 127 1.42 20.35 -0.20
CA HIS A 127 0.76 19.54 -1.22
C HIS A 127 1.38 19.71 -2.62
N ASP A 128 2.11 20.80 -2.84
CA ASP A 128 2.77 21.09 -4.11
C ASP A 128 4.21 20.53 -4.21
N ARG A 129 4.71 19.92 -3.13
CA ARG A 129 6.10 19.46 -3.03
C ARG A 129 6.19 17.94 -2.98
N VAL A 130 7.27 17.42 -3.58
CA VAL A 130 7.66 16.01 -3.49
C VAL A 130 9.10 15.97 -3.00
N GLU A 131 9.29 15.37 -1.82
CA GLU A 131 10.58 15.32 -1.15
C GLU A 131 11.13 13.90 -1.17
N THR A 132 12.43 13.73 -1.42
CA THR A 132 13.11 12.46 -1.17
C THR A 132 13.09 12.19 0.33
N SER A 133 12.66 11.01 0.75
CA SER A 133 12.63 10.59 2.14
C SER A 133 13.63 9.46 2.35
N LEU A 134 13.30 8.43 3.12
CA LEU A 134 14.19 7.30 3.40
C LEU A 134 14.81 6.69 2.13
N ILE A 135 16.13 6.48 2.15
CA ILE A 135 16.84 5.70 1.12
C ILE A 135 17.32 4.39 1.74
N ILE A 136 17.01 3.28 1.07
CA ILE A 136 17.53 1.95 1.39
C ILE A 136 18.48 1.53 0.28
N ASP A 137 19.77 1.64 0.56
CA ASP A 137 20.88 1.23 -0.32
C ASP A 137 21.80 0.26 0.44
N LYS A 138 21.28 -0.93 0.73
CA LYS A 138 22.02 -1.98 1.46
C LYS A 138 22.39 -3.16 0.56
N ASP A 139 21.64 -3.36 -0.52
CA ASP A 139 21.85 -4.46 -1.44
C ASP A 139 22.43 -3.95 -2.76
N GLU A 140 23.33 -4.75 -3.33
CA GLU A 140 23.92 -4.44 -4.64
C GLU A 140 22.89 -4.47 -5.78
N ASP A 141 21.86 -5.31 -5.64
CA ASP A 141 20.94 -5.65 -6.72
C ASP A 141 19.52 -5.09 -6.56
N PHE A 142 19.19 -4.51 -5.41
CA PHE A 142 17.87 -3.97 -5.11
C PHE A 142 17.94 -2.73 -4.20
N LYS A 143 17.53 -1.57 -4.70
CA LYS A 143 17.60 -0.31 -3.93
C LYS A 143 16.25 0.37 -3.91
N ILE A 144 15.94 1.13 -2.85
CA ILE A 144 14.68 1.85 -2.71
C ILE A 144 14.94 3.31 -2.33
N ILE A 145 14.28 4.24 -3.00
CA ILE A 145 14.18 5.64 -2.60
C ILE A 145 12.70 5.92 -2.33
N TYR A 146 12.36 6.25 -1.09
CA TYR A 146 11.01 6.68 -0.75
C TYR A 146 10.83 8.17 -1.03
N LEU A 147 9.60 8.55 -1.36
CA LEU A 147 9.19 9.92 -1.60
C LEU A 147 8.08 10.29 -0.63
N ARG A 148 8.13 11.49 -0.07
CA ARG A 148 7.03 12.08 0.71
C ARG A 148 6.34 13.13 -0.14
N SER A 149 5.01 13.04 -0.24
CA SER A 149 4.18 14.04 -0.92
C SER A 149 2.82 14.18 -0.23
N GLY A 150 2.16 15.32 -0.43
CA GLY A 150 0.78 15.51 0.01
C GLY A 150 -0.21 14.87 -0.97
N ARG A 151 -1.20 14.16 -0.44
CA ARG A 151 -2.29 13.57 -1.24
C ARG A 151 -3.63 13.70 -0.54
N ASN A 152 -4.67 13.88 -1.34
CA ASN A 152 -6.03 14.02 -0.85
C ASN A 152 -6.72 12.66 -0.69
N ARG A 153 -7.14 12.34 0.53
CA ARG A 153 -8.11 11.26 0.83
C ARG A 153 -9.51 11.86 0.79
N THR A 154 -10.44 11.18 0.13
CA THR A 154 -11.85 11.58 0.14
C THR A 154 -12.69 10.51 0.82
N GLU A 155 -13.60 10.93 1.71
CA GLU A 155 -14.56 10.06 2.38
C GLU A 155 -15.98 10.55 2.07
N THR A 156 -16.87 9.62 1.73
CA THR A 156 -18.29 9.91 1.57
C THR A 156 -19.02 9.59 2.87
N ARG A 157 -19.76 10.55 3.41
CA ARG A 157 -20.55 10.42 4.64
C ARG A 157 -22.02 10.63 4.34
N HIS A 158 -22.83 9.78 4.96
CA HIS A 158 -24.29 9.88 4.97
C HIS A 158 -24.73 10.34 6.36
N PRO A 159 -24.79 11.66 6.61
CA PRO A 159 -25.27 12.17 7.88
C PRO A 159 -26.76 11.83 8.02
N LYS A 160 -27.07 10.92 8.95
CA LYS A 160 -28.46 10.50 9.21
C LYS A 160 -29.30 11.68 9.70
N ASN A 161 -30.54 11.77 9.21
CA ASN A 161 -31.56 12.72 9.68
C ASN A 161 -31.13 14.19 9.51
N LYS A 162 -30.43 14.53 8.42
CA LYS A 162 -29.99 15.90 8.11
C LYS A 162 -30.63 16.49 6.85
N GLU A 163 -31.56 15.76 6.24
CA GLU A 163 -32.29 16.13 5.03
C GLU A 163 -33.08 17.43 5.26
N HIS A 164 -33.66 17.59 6.46
CA HIS A 164 -34.37 18.79 6.90
C HIS A 164 -33.53 20.07 6.88
N LEU A 165 -32.19 19.98 6.87
CA LEU A 165 -31.32 21.16 6.79
C LEU A 165 -31.23 21.75 5.37
N PHE A 166 -31.76 21.05 4.38
CA PHE A 166 -31.69 21.44 2.96
C PHE A 166 -33.08 21.49 2.32
N ALA A 167 -34.15 21.43 3.12
CA ALA A 167 -35.53 21.26 2.68
C ALA A 167 -36.23 22.56 2.20
N ASP A 168 -35.48 23.58 1.81
CA ASP A 168 -36.02 24.84 1.30
C ASP A 168 -36.36 24.73 -0.20
N ASP A 169 -37.22 25.63 -0.69
CA ASP A 169 -37.79 25.67 -2.06
C ASP A 169 -36.76 25.61 -3.21
N GLU A 170 -35.48 25.79 -2.91
CA GLU A 170 -34.37 25.71 -3.87
C GLU A 170 -34.07 24.28 -4.33
N TYR A 171 -34.29 23.27 -3.48
CA TYR A 171 -33.84 21.89 -3.74
C TYR A 171 -34.97 20.85 -3.85
N GLY A 172 -36.23 21.27 -3.67
CA GLY A 172 -37.39 20.36 -3.66
C GLY A 172 -37.39 19.41 -2.45
N GLU A 173 -38.09 18.27 -2.57
CA GLU A 173 -38.12 17.28 -1.50
C GLU A 173 -36.76 16.55 -1.40
N VAL A 174 -35.97 16.89 -0.37
CA VAL A 174 -34.67 16.26 -0.12
C VAL A 174 -34.86 14.90 0.56
N ILE A 175 -34.49 13.83 -0.14
CA ILE A 175 -34.65 12.43 0.33
C ILE A 175 -33.35 11.86 0.93
N ASP A 176 -32.18 12.33 0.47
CA ASP A 176 -30.87 11.88 0.94
C ASP A 176 -29.85 13.01 0.84
N VAL A 177 -28.91 13.06 1.79
CA VAL A 177 -27.80 14.02 1.84
C VAL A 177 -26.49 13.26 1.88
N ILE A 178 -25.62 13.56 0.92
CA ILE A 178 -24.29 12.97 0.81
C ILE A 178 -23.24 14.07 1.01
N ILE A 179 -22.44 13.97 2.07
CA ILE A 179 -21.30 14.86 2.32
C ILE A 179 -20.03 14.18 1.84
N LYS A 180 -19.27 14.84 0.96
CA LYS A 180 -17.90 14.44 0.63
C LYS A 180 -16.92 15.26 1.45
N VAL A 181 -16.09 14.58 2.26
CA VAL A 181 -15.04 15.20 3.08
C VAL A 181 -13.69 14.89 2.47
N GLN A 182 -12.83 15.89 2.37
CA GLN A 182 -11.46 15.74 1.90
C GLN A 182 -10.48 15.96 3.05
N TYR A 183 -9.51 15.07 3.18
CA TYR A 183 -8.41 15.15 4.14
C TYR A 183 -7.09 15.17 3.39
N VAL A 184 -6.17 16.01 3.83
CA VAL A 184 -4.79 15.99 3.35
C VAL A 184 -3.99 15.01 4.20
N MET A 185 -3.26 14.11 3.54
CA MET A 185 -2.41 13.10 4.18
C MET A 185 -1.07 13.01 3.46
N ASN A 186 -0.03 12.62 4.19
CA ASN A 186 1.23 12.25 3.56
C ASN A 186 1.10 10.90 2.85
N ALA A 187 1.54 10.84 1.60
CA ALA A 187 1.82 9.62 0.88
C ALA A 187 3.32 9.34 0.87
N PHE A 188 3.69 8.10 1.20
CA PHE A 188 5.06 7.60 1.16
C PHE A 188 5.25 6.63 0.00
N ASP A 189 5.31 7.19 -1.20
CA ASP A 189 5.55 6.46 -2.44
C ASP A 189 7.03 6.03 -2.52
N PHE A 190 7.40 5.21 -3.50
CA PHE A 190 8.80 4.82 -3.68
C PHE A 190 9.19 4.53 -5.12
N PHE A 191 10.47 4.65 -5.37
CA PHE A 191 11.17 4.10 -6.53
C PHE A 191 12.05 2.94 -6.07
N ALA A 192 11.78 1.74 -6.58
CA ALA A 192 12.65 0.60 -6.38
C ALA A 192 13.41 0.26 -7.66
N PHE A 193 14.71 0.01 -7.52
CA PHE A 193 15.65 -0.26 -8.61
C PHE A 193 16.07 -1.72 -8.48
N ASP A 194 15.58 -2.58 -9.36
CA ASP A 194 15.97 -3.98 -9.41
C ASP A 194 16.99 -4.21 -10.53
N PHE A 195 18.27 -4.10 -10.18
CA PHE A 195 19.39 -4.24 -11.11
C PHE A 195 19.58 -5.68 -11.61
N LYS A 196 19.10 -6.66 -10.82
CA LYS A 196 19.13 -8.07 -11.24
C LYS A 196 18.20 -8.31 -12.42
N ASN A 197 17.03 -7.68 -12.40
CA ASN A 197 16.00 -7.88 -13.42
C ASN A 197 15.95 -6.76 -14.47
N ASN A 198 16.74 -5.68 -14.35
CA ASN A 198 16.68 -4.50 -15.22
C ASN A 198 15.31 -3.79 -15.18
N HIS A 199 14.79 -3.53 -13.98
CA HIS A 199 13.49 -2.84 -13.82
C HIS A 199 13.57 -1.68 -12.84
N LEU A 200 12.88 -0.60 -13.20
CA LEU A 200 12.42 0.42 -12.27
C LEU A 200 10.98 0.09 -11.88
N ILE A 201 10.71 0.16 -10.58
CA ILE A 201 9.39 -0.02 -10.01
C ILE A 201 8.97 1.28 -9.35
N ILE A 202 7.79 1.78 -9.71
CA ILE A 202 7.15 2.89 -9.00
C ILE A 202 6.07 2.29 -8.11
N GLY A 203 6.22 2.45 -6.81
CA GLY A 203 5.22 2.05 -5.82
C GLY A 203 4.50 3.27 -5.26
N LEU A 204 3.17 3.25 -5.32
CA LEU A 204 2.32 4.26 -4.74
C LEU A 204 1.73 3.76 -3.42
N ASP A 205 1.72 4.63 -2.44
CA ASP A 205 1.23 4.39 -1.10
C ASP A 205 -0.30 4.39 -1.00
N LEU A 206 -0.83 3.53 -0.13
CA LEU A 206 -2.23 3.45 0.29
C LEU A 206 -3.23 3.37 -0.89
N ASP A 207 -3.10 2.34 -1.72
CA ASP A 207 -4.00 2.09 -2.87
C ASP A 207 -5.47 2.00 -2.45
N ASP A 208 -5.76 1.38 -1.30
CA ASP A 208 -7.13 1.23 -0.81
C ASP A 208 -7.70 2.50 -0.15
N VAL A 209 -6.85 3.48 0.19
CA VAL A 209 -7.27 4.69 0.92
C VAL A 209 -7.42 5.88 -0.01
N PHE A 210 -6.48 6.05 -0.96
CA PHE A 210 -6.50 7.19 -1.87
C PHE A 210 -7.35 6.90 -3.11
N PRO A 211 -8.06 7.90 -3.66
CA PRO A 211 -8.77 7.74 -4.91
C PRO A 211 -7.81 7.32 -6.04
N THR A 212 -8.24 6.36 -6.87
CA THR A 212 -7.45 5.88 -8.03
C THR A 212 -6.99 7.01 -8.95
N ALA A 213 -7.79 8.07 -9.08
CA ALA A 213 -7.43 9.25 -9.89
C ALA A 213 -6.21 10.00 -9.31
N GLU A 214 -6.16 10.19 -7.99
CA GLU A 214 -5.05 10.86 -7.30
C GLU A 214 -3.76 10.04 -7.40
N THR A 215 -3.85 8.72 -7.21
CA THR A 215 -2.70 7.82 -7.34
C THR A 215 -2.20 7.75 -8.79
N ASN A 216 -3.10 7.65 -9.77
CA ASN A 216 -2.71 7.68 -11.19
C ASN A 216 -2.06 9.02 -11.59
N LYS A 217 -2.54 10.15 -11.06
CA LYS A 217 -1.95 11.47 -11.29
C LYS A 217 -0.51 11.54 -10.75
N ALA A 218 -0.28 11.04 -9.54
CA ALA A 218 1.05 10.99 -8.94
C ALA A 218 2.01 10.11 -9.76
N GLN A 219 1.58 8.91 -10.18
CA GLN A 219 2.38 8.04 -11.05
C GLN A 219 2.73 8.71 -12.39
N GLY A 220 1.76 9.39 -13.02
CA GLY A 220 1.98 10.14 -14.26
C GLY A 220 3.01 11.26 -14.09
N ASN A 221 2.94 12.00 -12.98
CA ASN A 221 3.93 13.01 -12.63
C ASN A 221 5.32 12.40 -12.44
N TYR A 222 5.44 11.34 -11.64
CA TYR A 222 6.73 10.69 -11.40
C TYR A 222 7.36 10.15 -12.68
N ILE A 223 6.60 9.51 -13.57
CA ILE A 223 7.16 9.05 -14.84
C ILE A 223 7.60 10.21 -15.71
N ARG A 224 6.82 11.28 -15.79
CA ARG A 224 7.22 12.48 -16.54
C ARG A 224 8.54 13.04 -16.00
N ASP A 225 8.64 13.17 -14.69
CA ASP A 225 9.78 13.81 -14.03
C ASP A 225 11.03 12.93 -14.09
N LEU A 226 10.90 11.60 -13.91
CA LEU A 226 11.96 10.62 -14.15
C LEU A 226 12.41 10.56 -15.61
N THR A 227 11.48 10.69 -16.56
CA THR A 227 11.80 10.72 -18.00
C THR A 227 12.67 11.93 -18.33
N LYS A 228 12.36 13.09 -17.75
CA LYS A 228 13.18 14.30 -17.92
C LYS A 228 14.53 14.17 -17.22
N LEU A 229 14.54 13.76 -15.95
CA LEU A 229 15.74 13.58 -15.14
C LEU A 229 16.72 12.58 -15.76
N GLY A 230 16.19 11.49 -16.32
CA GLY A 230 16.97 10.43 -16.94
C GLY A 230 17.26 10.60 -18.43
N HIS A 231 16.76 11.67 -19.07
CA HIS A 231 16.76 11.86 -20.53
C HIS A 231 16.26 10.64 -21.31
N LEU A 232 15.11 10.10 -20.89
CA LEU A 232 14.50 8.90 -21.49
C LEU A 232 13.62 9.30 -22.69
N GLN A 233 13.67 8.53 -23.78
CA GLN A 233 12.85 8.83 -24.96
C GLN A 233 11.35 8.54 -24.74
N SER A 234 11.03 7.41 -24.12
CA SER A 234 9.70 7.13 -23.57
C SER A 234 9.77 5.91 -22.66
N THR A 235 9.03 5.92 -21.56
CA THR A 235 8.93 4.78 -20.66
C THR A 235 7.46 4.39 -20.52
N LYS A 236 7.12 3.17 -20.92
CA LYS A 236 5.76 2.62 -20.78
C LYS A 236 5.77 1.55 -19.71
N ALA A 237 4.73 1.54 -18.88
CA ALA A 237 4.54 0.48 -17.90
C ALA A 237 4.37 -0.86 -18.64
N GLU A 238 4.92 -1.92 -18.09
CA GLU A 238 4.69 -3.28 -18.58
C GLU A 238 3.25 -3.72 -18.34
N THR A 239 2.75 -4.62 -19.17
CA THR A 239 1.50 -5.33 -18.88
C THR A 239 1.82 -6.54 -18.01
N LEU A 240 1.03 -6.74 -16.97
CA LEU A 240 1.08 -7.86 -16.01
C LEU A 240 0.03 -8.93 -16.34
N ARG A 241 -0.51 -8.92 -17.56
CA ARG A 241 -1.58 -9.84 -17.99
C ARG A 241 -1.15 -11.31 -17.85
N ASN A 242 0.12 -11.60 -18.16
CA ASN A 242 0.71 -12.93 -18.08
C ASN A 242 0.81 -13.44 -16.63
N CYS A 243 1.00 -12.53 -15.67
CA CYS A 243 1.11 -12.89 -14.26
C CYS A 243 -0.14 -13.61 -13.74
N VAL A 244 -1.33 -13.23 -14.23
CA VAL A 244 -2.60 -13.70 -13.65
C VAL A 244 -2.72 -15.22 -13.70
N ALA A 245 -2.66 -15.79 -14.91
CA ALA A 245 -2.80 -17.23 -15.10
C ALA A 245 -1.63 -18.00 -14.48
N ARG A 246 -0.41 -17.45 -14.54
CA ARG A 246 0.76 -18.12 -13.96
C ARG A 246 0.69 -18.19 -12.43
N LEU A 247 0.25 -17.11 -11.79
CA LEU A 247 0.03 -17.09 -10.34
C LEU A 247 -1.10 -18.04 -9.94
N GLU A 248 -2.16 -18.16 -10.73
CA GLU A 248 -3.25 -19.12 -10.50
C GLU A 248 -2.74 -20.57 -10.50
N HIS A 249 -1.90 -20.93 -11.47
CA HIS A 249 -1.40 -22.31 -11.63
C HIS A 249 -0.21 -22.65 -10.73
N GLU A 250 0.48 -21.65 -10.17
CA GLU A 250 1.57 -21.88 -9.25
C GLU A 250 1.07 -22.51 -7.94
N LYS A 251 1.71 -23.62 -7.54
CA LYS A 251 1.35 -24.39 -6.34
C LYS A 251 1.65 -23.66 -5.04
N GLU A 252 2.77 -22.94 -4.98
CA GLU A 252 3.17 -22.19 -3.80
C GLU A 252 2.14 -21.09 -3.49
N GLY A 253 1.81 -20.90 -2.21
CA GLY A 253 0.83 -19.91 -1.79
C GLY A 253 -0.62 -20.37 -1.95
N ARG A 254 -1.56 -19.47 -1.60
CA ARG A 254 -3.00 -19.73 -1.57
C ARG A 254 -3.73 -18.68 -2.38
N VAL A 255 -4.61 -19.11 -3.28
CA VAL A 255 -5.44 -18.18 -4.05
C VAL A 255 -6.64 -17.75 -3.20
N LEU A 256 -6.70 -16.46 -2.89
CA LEU A 256 -7.75 -15.85 -2.06
C LEU A 256 -8.92 -15.32 -2.89
N ASN A 257 -8.65 -14.87 -4.11
CA ASN A 257 -9.66 -14.46 -5.08
C ASN A 257 -9.10 -14.69 -6.49
N HIS A 258 -9.99 -15.03 -7.43
CA HIS A 258 -9.67 -15.00 -8.84
C HIS A 258 -10.87 -14.52 -9.66
N SER A 259 -10.63 -14.17 -10.92
CA SER A 259 -11.70 -13.85 -11.87
C SER A 259 -11.34 -14.40 -13.23
N PHE A 260 -12.27 -15.08 -13.88
CA PHE A 260 -12.04 -15.72 -15.17
C PHE A 260 -13.30 -15.77 -16.03
N MET A 261 -13.10 -15.99 -17.33
CA MET A 261 -14.14 -16.37 -18.27
C MET A 261 -13.81 -17.73 -18.86
N THR A 262 -14.81 -18.60 -19.02
CA THR A 262 -14.64 -19.85 -19.77
C THR A 262 -14.35 -19.56 -21.25
N ALA A 263 -13.59 -20.43 -21.92
CA ALA A 263 -13.18 -20.26 -23.31
C ALA A 263 -14.35 -20.15 -24.30
N ASP A 264 -15.47 -20.82 -24.00
CA ASP A 264 -16.73 -20.74 -24.76
C ASP A 264 -17.50 -19.41 -24.53
N ARG A 265 -17.00 -18.55 -23.63
CA ARG A 265 -17.62 -17.30 -23.16
C ARG A 265 -19.02 -17.50 -22.56
N GLY A 266 -19.39 -18.74 -22.24
CA GLY A 266 -20.68 -19.08 -21.65
C GLY A 266 -20.81 -18.63 -20.20
N PHE A 267 -19.69 -18.45 -19.50
CA PHE A 267 -19.68 -18.18 -18.06
C PHE A 267 -18.56 -17.23 -17.63
N ASN A 268 -18.90 -16.24 -16.81
CA ASN A 268 -17.98 -15.31 -16.17
C ASN A 268 -18.09 -15.44 -14.65
N HIS A 269 -16.95 -15.56 -13.97
CA HIS A 269 -16.91 -15.77 -12.52
C HIS A 269 -15.90 -14.87 -11.83
N ALA A 270 -16.25 -14.43 -10.62
CA ALA A 270 -15.34 -13.83 -9.67
C ALA A 270 -15.52 -14.53 -8.33
N GLY A 271 -14.56 -15.40 -7.98
CA GLY A 271 -14.57 -16.20 -6.77
C GLY A 271 -13.84 -15.48 -5.66
N ASN A 272 -14.43 -15.43 -4.46
CA ASN A 272 -13.80 -14.93 -3.26
C ASN A 272 -13.71 -16.05 -2.23
N SER A 273 -12.56 -16.17 -1.57
CA SER A 273 -12.44 -17.05 -0.42
C SER A 273 -13.38 -16.60 0.69
N ILE A 274 -14.11 -17.55 1.24
CA ILE A 274 -15.05 -17.33 2.35
C ILE A 274 -14.28 -16.99 3.64
N THR A 275 -13.05 -17.49 3.78
CA THR A 275 -12.14 -17.18 4.91
C THR A 275 -10.80 -16.66 4.39
N SER A 276 -10.08 -15.84 5.17
CA SER A 276 -8.78 -15.28 4.76
C SER A 276 -7.66 -16.32 4.54
N ASN A 277 -7.94 -17.60 4.74
CA ASN A 277 -6.96 -18.69 4.74
C ASN A 277 -7.32 -19.87 3.83
N GLN A 278 -8.51 -19.90 3.23
CA GLN A 278 -8.89 -20.95 2.29
C GLN A 278 -8.36 -20.63 0.90
N ASP A 279 -7.91 -21.67 0.20
CA ASP A 279 -7.50 -21.57 -1.19
C ASP A 279 -8.71 -21.91 -2.06
N ILE A 280 -9.20 -20.94 -2.84
CA ILE A 280 -10.44 -21.07 -3.61
C ILE A 280 -10.37 -22.16 -4.68
N ARG A 281 -9.16 -22.57 -5.08
CA ARG A 281 -8.96 -23.68 -6.01
C ARG A 281 -9.42 -25.02 -5.42
N ASN A 282 -9.55 -25.08 -4.09
CA ASN A 282 -9.98 -26.26 -3.36
C ASN A 282 -11.49 -26.29 -3.08
N ASP A 283 -12.24 -25.27 -3.49
CA ASP A 283 -13.68 -25.15 -3.23
C ASP A 283 -14.45 -26.05 -4.20
N ASP A 284 -15.60 -26.59 -3.77
CA ASP A 284 -16.40 -27.54 -4.56
C ASP A 284 -16.79 -26.95 -5.93
N PHE A 285 -17.12 -25.65 -5.98
CA PHE A 285 -17.40 -24.95 -7.23
C PHE A 285 -16.22 -25.03 -8.21
N HIS A 286 -14.99 -24.87 -7.70
CA HIS A 286 -13.80 -24.91 -8.53
C HIS A 286 -13.40 -26.35 -8.90
N LYS A 287 -13.47 -27.27 -7.93
CA LYS A 287 -13.11 -28.68 -8.11
C LYS A 287 -14.06 -29.41 -9.06
N ASP A 288 -15.36 -29.12 -9.00
CA ASP A 288 -16.37 -29.88 -9.74
C ASP A 288 -16.92 -29.07 -10.94
N GLY A 289 -17.03 -27.75 -10.80
CA GLY A 289 -17.71 -26.89 -11.79
C GLY A 289 -16.85 -26.41 -12.96
N ILE A 290 -15.53 -26.29 -12.76
CA ILE A 290 -14.58 -25.83 -13.79
C ILE A 290 -13.44 -26.80 -14.09
N SER A 291 -13.39 -27.94 -13.40
CA SER A 291 -12.42 -28.99 -13.71
C SER A 291 -12.58 -29.46 -15.16
N GLY A 292 -11.48 -29.42 -15.91
CA GLY A 292 -11.44 -29.78 -17.34
C GLY A 292 -11.92 -28.69 -18.31
N LYS A 293 -12.22 -27.47 -17.86
CA LYS A 293 -12.55 -26.33 -18.74
C LYS A 293 -11.37 -25.37 -18.89
N ASP A 294 -11.11 -24.91 -20.11
CA ASP A 294 -10.19 -23.81 -20.36
C ASP A 294 -10.79 -22.49 -19.84
N ALA A 295 -10.04 -21.80 -18.97
CA ALA A 295 -10.43 -20.55 -18.36
C ALA A 295 -9.40 -19.46 -18.65
N ASP A 296 -9.87 -18.31 -19.15
CA ASP A 296 -9.05 -17.12 -19.28
C ASP A 296 -9.17 -16.26 -18.00
N PHE A 297 -8.20 -16.42 -17.11
CA PHE A 297 -8.12 -15.66 -15.86
C PHE A 297 -7.70 -14.22 -16.12
N TYR A 298 -8.47 -13.25 -15.65
CA TYR A 298 -8.18 -11.81 -15.77
C TYR A 298 -8.04 -11.09 -14.41
N GLY A 299 -8.20 -11.82 -13.31
CA GLY A 299 -7.89 -11.33 -11.96
C GLY A 299 -7.41 -12.42 -11.02
N ILE A 300 -6.46 -12.07 -10.15
CA ILE A 300 -5.92 -12.94 -9.10
C ILE A 300 -5.59 -12.11 -7.85
N LYS A 301 -5.87 -12.67 -6.67
CA LYS A 301 -5.35 -12.25 -5.35
C LYS A 301 -4.77 -13.48 -4.68
N LYS A 302 -3.46 -13.48 -4.44
CA LYS A 302 -2.74 -14.66 -3.95
C LYS A 302 -1.89 -14.31 -2.73
N LEU A 303 -1.96 -15.16 -1.71
CA LEU A 303 -1.20 -15.05 -0.46
C LEU A 303 0.00 -16.00 -0.49
N PHE A 304 1.18 -15.46 -0.22
CA PHE A 304 2.43 -16.18 -0.02
C PHE A 304 2.83 -16.12 1.46
N PRO A 305 2.96 -17.27 2.14
CA PRO A 305 3.60 -17.28 3.45
C PRO A 305 5.11 -17.03 3.26
N LEU A 306 5.68 -16.15 4.07
CA LEU A 306 7.10 -15.84 4.11
C LEU A 306 7.70 -16.27 5.46
N ASN A 307 9.01 -16.10 5.60
CA ASN A 307 9.70 -16.36 6.86
C ASN A 307 9.20 -15.42 7.97
N ASN A 308 9.38 -15.83 9.24
CA ASN A 308 9.00 -15.06 10.42
C ASN A 308 7.51 -14.69 10.49
N ASP A 309 6.64 -15.59 10.05
CA ASP A 309 5.18 -15.42 10.01
C ASP A 309 4.67 -14.23 9.17
N GLU A 310 5.56 -13.60 8.38
CA GLU A 310 5.18 -12.58 7.41
C GLU A 310 4.35 -13.20 6.28
N LYS A 311 3.46 -12.40 5.69
CA LYS A 311 2.63 -12.79 4.55
C LYS A 311 2.74 -11.73 3.47
N ALA A 312 2.89 -12.14 2.22
CA ALA A 312 2.76 -11.24 1.07
C ALA A 312 1.47 -11.56 0.32
N ILE A 313 0.60 -10.57 0.15
CA ILE A 313 -0.59 -10.68 -0.67
C ILE A 313 -0.36 -9.90 -1.96
N LEU A 314 -0.39 -10.60 -3.09
CA LEU A 314 -0.23 -10.02 -4.42
C LEU A 314 -1.59 -10.01 -5.13
N THR A 315 -2.01 -8.85 -5.60
CA THR A 315 -3.23 -8.69 -6.39
C THR A 315 -2.89 -8.16 -7.78
N VAL A 316 -3.28 -8.89 -8.82
CA VAL A 316 -3.14 -8.50 -10.23
C VAL A 316 -4.47 -8.72 -10.91
N ARG A 317 -5.19 -7.65 -11.26
CA ARG A 317 -6.55 -7.79 -11.80
C ARG A 317 -6.96 -6.63 -12.69
N MET A 318 -7.95 -6.91 -13.52
CA MET A 318 -8.78 -5.92 -14.20
C MET A 318 -10.26 -6.20 -13.95
N THR A 319 -11.11 -5.20 -14.15
CA THR A 319 -12.56 -5.39 -14.15
C THR A 319 -13.01 -6.16 -15.39
N TYR A 320 -14.18 -6.79 -15.32
CA TYR A 320 -14.78 -7.45 -16.48
C TYR A 320 -15.01 -6.50 -17.66
N LYS A 321 -15.35 -5.23 -17.37
CA LYS A 321 -15.51 -4.17 -18.39
C LYS A 321 -14.19 -3.87 -19.11
N GLU A 322 -13.07 -3.89 -18.40
CA GLU A 322 -11.74 -3.71 -18.99
C GLU A 322 -11.30 -4.93 -19.77
N TYR A 323 -11.55 -6.13 -19.24
CA TYR A 323 -11.26 -7.39 -19.91
C TYR A 323 -11.92 -7.52 -21.29
N LYS A 324 -13.15 -7.02 -21.44
CA LYS A 324 -13.86 -7.02 -22.73
C LYS A 324 -13.22 -6.14 -23.81
N LYS A 325 -12.28 -5.26 -23.47
CA LYS A 325 -11.62 -4.40 -24.45
C LYS A 325 -10.55 -5.19 -25.22
N ALA A 326 -10.38 -4.88 -26.50
CA ALA A 326 -9.29 -5.43 -27.29
C ALA A 326 -7.94 -5.02 -26.66
N ASN A 327 -7.00 -5.97 -26.58
CA ASN A 327 -5.66 -5.78 -26.00
C ASN A 327 -5.70 -5.23 -24.56
N ALA A 328 -6.61 -5.73 -23.72
CA ALA A 328 -6.70 -5.34 -22.32
C ALA A 328 -5.36 -5.57 -21.58
N ARG A 329 -4.90 -4.55 -20.85
CA ARG A 329 -3.63 -4.57 -20.12
C ARG A 329 -3.88 -4.40 -18.63
N ILE A 330 -3.08 -5.08 -17.82
CA ILE A 330 -3.00 -4.83 -16.37
C ILE A 330 -1.69 -4.11 -16.12
N ASN A 331 -1.71 -2.81 -15.82
CA ASN A 331 -0.47 -2.02 -15.75
C ASN A 331 0.11 -1.93 -14.33
N SER A 332 -0.55 -2.53 -13.34
CA SER A 332 -0.14 -2.45 -11.94
C SER A 332 -0.54 -3.68 -11.15
N ALA A 333 0.20 -3.95 -10.09
CA ALA A 333 -0.17 -4.90 -9.05
C ALA A 333 -0.32 -4.19 -7.71
N VAL A 334 -1.04 -4.80 -6.77
CA VAL A 334 -1.08 -4.35 -5.37
C VAL A 334 -0.34 -5.37 -4.51
N ILE A 335 0.57 -4.87 -3.67
CA ILE A 335 1.33 -5.61 -2.68
C ILE A 335 0.78 -5.21 -1.30
N ASP A 336 0.35 -6.20 -0.53
CA ASP A 336 -0.32 -5.98 0.76
C ASP A 336 0.13 -7.03 1.79
N SER A 337 -0.11 -6.74 3.07
CA SER A 337 0.33 -7.52 4.25
C SER A 337 1.84 -7.68 4.46
N VAL A 338 2.67 -7.05 3.61
CA VAL A 338 4.13 -7.07 3.72
C VAL A 338 4.58 -6.16 4.86
N THR A 339 5.56 -6.63 5.63
CA THR A 339 6.08 -5.96 6.82
C THR A 339 7.60 -5.86 6.86
N SER A 340 8.30 -6.33 5.82
CA SER A 340 9.75 -6.21 5.72
C SER A 340 10.24 -5.82 4.32
N TYR A 341 11.50 -5.37 4.27
CA TYR A 341 12.20 -5.08 3.02
C TYR A 341 12.34 -6.33 2.14
N GLU A 342 12.69 -7.47 2.75
CA GLU A 342 12.78 -8.75 2.03
C GLU A 342 11.44 -9.21 1.49
N GLY A 343 10.35 -8.99 2.24
CA GLY A 343 9.00 -9.28 1.77
C GLY A 343 8.59 -8.42 0.58
N LEU A 344 8.95 -7.13 0.57
CA LEU A 344 8.68 -6.23 -0.57
C LEU A 344 9.51 -6.64 -1.79
N LYS A 345 10.82 -6.91 -1.60
CA LYS A 345 11.74 -7.40 -2.63
C LYS A 345 11.25 -8.71 -3.23
N PHE A 346 10.86 -9.67 -2.38
CA PHE A 346 10.24 -10.93 -2.80
C PHE A 346 8.99 -10.66 -3.64
N SER A 347 8.08 -9.82 -3.17
CA SER A 347 6.80 -9.53 -3.83
C SER A 347 6.98 -8.94 -5.23
N ILE A 348 7.87 -7.95 -5.36
CA ILE A 348 8.23 -7.32 -6.64
C ILE A 348 8.83 -8.36 -7.60
N ARG A 349 9.80 -9.15 -7.12
CA ARG A 349 10.47 -10.17 -7.95
C ARG A 349 9.54 -11.32 -8.33
N LYS A 350 8.60 -11.69 -7.46
CA LYS A 350 7.59 -12.72 -7.75
C LYS A 350 6.68 -12.27 -8.89
N ILE A 351 6.27 -11.00 -8.92
CA ILE A 351 5.50 -10.43 -10.03
C ILE A 351 6.34 -10.45 -11.32
N LEU A 352 7.58 -9.98 -11.28
CA LEU A 352 8.47 -10.00 -12.46
C LEU A 352 8.69 -11.42 -13.00
N GLN A 353 8.98 -12.39 -12.13
CA GLN A 353 9.15 -13.80 -12.48
C GLN A 353 7.93 -14.35 -13.23
N HIS A 354 6.72 -13.97 -12.82
CA HIS A 354 5.48 -14.42 -13.44
C HIS A 354 5.07 -13.55 -14.64
N ASN A 355 5.71 -12.40 -14.86
CA ASN A 355 5.46 -11.58 -16.04
C ASN A 355 6.30 -12.03 -17.24
N HIS A 356 7.55 -12.43 -16.96
CA HIS A 356 8.52 -12.90 -17.96
C HIS A 356 8.35 -14.41 -18.23
N ASN A 357 8.67 -14.83 -19.46
CA ASN A 357 8.30 -16.09 -20.16
C ASN A 357 6.92 -16.05 -20.80
#